data_AF-A0A6J3C5M7-F1
#
_entry.id   AF-A0A6J3C5M7-F1
#
_cell.length_a   1.000
_cell.length_b   1.000
_cell.length_c   1.000
_cell.angle_alpha   90.00
_cell.angle_beta   90.00
_cell.angle_gamma   90.00
#
_symmetry.space_group_name_H-M   'P 1'
#
loop_
_entity.id
_entity.type
_entity.pdbx_description
1 polymer ?
#
loop_
_entity_poly.entity_id
_entity_poly.type
_entity_poly.pdbx_seq_one_letter_code
_entity_poly.pdbx_strand_id
1 'polypeptide(L)'
;MKKIKARKLQREINRLLEKNNTIPNFKNNYDDPSTITEKFDKIQATPVQKAALREYYFDLSKRPTVFRKKKKTVMLMEQYIYATRYKLSYVQKMRDKYRNDGEYKIGFCFALLRHLKMEQMLIYNAIHKNQKLVSNVYFHLKLYEKALRLDVDIKDLINVIKDLDHKTKSKKN
;
A
#
# COMPACT_ATOMS: atom_id res chain seq x y z
N MET A 1 -20.41 -33.33 -4.26
CA MET A 1 -20.62 -32.00 -4.93
C MET A 1 -19.53 -30.95 -4.69
N LYS A 2 -19.02 -30.73 -3.47
CA LYS A 2 -18.02 -29.67 -3.18
C LYS A 2 -16.72 -29.77 -4.00
N LYS A 3 -16.19 -30.97 -4.23
CA LYS A 3 -14.98 -31.21 -5.04
C LYS A 3 -15.15 -30.81 -6.53
N ILE A 4 -16.35 -30.95 -7.08
CA ILE A 4 -16.65 -30.59 -8.48
C ILE A 4 -16.71 -29.08 -8.64
N LYS A 5 -17.31 -28.36 -7.68
CA LYS A 5 -17.32 -26.89 -7.66
C LYS A 5 -15.91 -26.31 -7.52
N ALA A 6 -15.09 -26.87 -6.64
CA ALA A 6 -13.68 -26.44 -6.50
C ALA A 6 -12.88 -26.65 -7.79
N ARG A 7 -13.06 -27.78 -8.49
CA ARG A 7 -12.40 -28.03 -9.79
C ARG A 7 -12.88 -27.10 -10.90
N LYS A 8 -14.17 -26.75 -10.94
CA LYS A 8 -14.70 -25.75 -11.88
C LYS A 8 -14.08 -24.37 -11.62
N LEU A 9 -14.04 -23.94 -10.36
CA LEU A 9 -13.43 -22.67 -9.96
C LEU A 9 -11.94 -22.63 -10.34
N GLN A 10 -11.19 -23.71 -10.11
CA GLN A 10 -9.77 -23.79 -10.46
C GLN A 10 -9.55 -23.66 -11.98
N ARG A 11 -10.39 -24.30 -12.80
CA ARG A 11 -10.32 -24.21 -14.27
C ARG A 11 -10.66 -22.80 -14.77
N GLU A 12 -11.60 -22.15 -14.12
CA GLU A 12 -12.00 -20.78 -14.44
C GLU A 12 -10.90 -19.78 -14.07
N ILE A 13 -10.26 -19.95 -12.92
CA ILE A 13 -9.06 -19.19 -12.52
C ILE A 13 -7.94 -19.39 -13.54
N ASN A 14 -7.64 -20.62 -13.95
CA ASN A 14 -6.58 -20.88 -14.93
C ASN A 14 -6.89 -20.27 -16.30
N ARG A 15 -8.15 -20.35 -16.77
CA ARG A 15 -8.58 -19.67 -18.01
C ARG A 15 -8.41 -18.15 -17.94
N LEU A 16 -8.72 -17.54 -16.80
CA LEU A 16 -8.54 -16.10 -16.60
C LEU A 16 -7.06 -15.71 -16.54
N LEU A 17 -6.19 -16.61 -16.06
CA LEU A 17 -4.75 -16.40 -16.06
C LEU A 17 -4.16 -16.51 -17.47
N GLU A 18 -4.57 -17.49 -18.26
CA GLU A 18 -4.11 -17.69 -19.64
C GLU A 18 -4.56 -16.58 -20.60
N LYS A 19 -5.80 -16.07 -20.43
CA LYS A 19 -6.36 -15.01 -21.28
C LYS A 19 -5.70 -13.64 -21.05
N ASN A 20 -4.95 -13.47 -19.96
CA ASN A 20 -4.29 -12.21 -19.58
C ASN A 20 -2.77 -12.20 -19.86
N ASN A 21 -2.24 -13.16 -20.61
CA ASN A 21 -0.83 -13.20 -21.04
C ASN A 21 -0.49 -12.23 -22.19
N THR A 22 -1.37 -11.28 -22.51
CA THR A 22 -1.02 -10.17 -23.41
C THR A 22 0.00 -9.26 -22.73
N ILE A 23 1.12 -9.04 -23.41
CA ILE A 23 2.16 -8.08 -23.02
C ILE A 23 1.48 -6.72 -22.69
N PRO A 24 1.75 -6.12 -21.52
CA PRO A 24 1.10 -4.87 -21.12
C PRO A 24 1.48 -3.73 -22.06
N ASN A 25 0.48 -3.01 -22.57
CA ASN A 25 0.64 -1.90 -23.49
C ASN A 25 0.51 -0.56 -22.74
N PHE A 26 1.66 -0.01 -22.32
CA PHE A 26 1.74 1.27 -21.60
C PHE A 26 1.31 2.48 -22.44
N LYS A 27 1.10 2.35 -23.76
CA LYS A 27 0.74 3.49 -24.61
C LYS A 27 -0.69 4.01 -24.43
N ASN A 28 -1.59 3.23 -23.80
CA ASN A 28 -3.03 3.53 -23.80
C ASN A 28 -3.73 3.42 -22.41
N ASN A 29 -3.01 3.52 -21.28
CA ASN A 29 -3.60 3.48 -19.92
C ASN A 29 -4.48 2.23 -19.60
N TYR A 30 -4.34 1.13 -20.34
CA TYR A 30 -5.14 -0.09 -20.11
C TYR A 30 -4.81 -0.79 -18.77
N ASP A 31 -3.59 -0.59 -18.26
CA ASP A 31 -3.13 -1.10 -16.96
C ASP A 31 -3.21 -0.05 -15.84
N ASP A 32 -3.93 1.05 -16.05
CA ASP A 32 -4.16 2.03 -15.01
C ASP A 32 -4.96 1.37 -13.87
N PRO A 33 -4.46 1.38 -12.62
CA PRO A 33 -5.18 0.80 -11.50
C PRO A 33 -6.59 1.38 -11.33
N SER A 34 -6.87 2.59 -11.84
CA SER A 34 -8.20 3.21 -11.83
C SER A 34 -9.23 2.50 -12.74
N THR A 35 -8.83 1.98 -13.90
CA THR A 35 -9.71 1.20 -14.81
C THR A 35 -10.01 -0.20 -14.26
N ILE A 36 -9.12 -0.77 -13.45
CA ILE A 36 -9.33 -2.08 -12.82
C ILE A 36 -10.16 -1.96 -11.53
N THR A 37 -10.04 -0.84 -10.80
CA THR A 37 -10.92 -0.52 -9.66
C THR A 37 -12.31 -0.06 -10.07
N GLU A 38 -12.55 0.17 -11.37
CA GLU A 38 -13.83 0.63 -11.91
C GLU A 38 -15.02 -0.29 -11.53
N LYS A 39 -14.78 -1.60 -11.38
CA LYS A 39 -15.80 -2.54 -10.86
C LYS A 39 -16.14 -2.27 -9.40
N PHE A 40 -15.17 -1.85 -8.58
CA PHE A 40 -15.36 -1.51 -7.18
C PHE A 40 -16.02 -0.14 -7.02
N ASP A 41 -15.66 0.82 -7.86
CA ASP A 41 -16.31 2.13 -7.93
C ASP A 41 -17.77 2.00 -8.38
N LYS A 42 -18.06 1.09 -9.31
CA LYS A 42 -19.44 0.70 -9.69
C LYS A 42 -20.21 0.02 -8.55
N ILE A 43 -19.54 -0.75 -7.69
CA ILE A 43 -20.12 -1.36 -6.47
C ILE A 43 -20.37 -0.31 -5.37
N GLN A 44 -19.52 0.72 -5.24
CA GLN A 44 -19.78 1.85 -4.34
C GLN A 44 -20.84 2.83 -4.89
N ALA A 45 -20.88 2.99 -6.22
CA ALA A 45 -21.86 3.82 -6.91
C ALA A 45 -23.23 3.16 -6.99
N THR A 46 -23.34 1.84 -6.79
CA THR A 46 -24.64 1.20 -6.61
C THR A 46 -25.22 1.74 -5.31
N PRO A 47 -26.37 2.43 -5.34
CA PRO A 47 -26.96 2.97 -4.14
C PRO A 47 -27.42 1.81 -3.26
N VAL A 48 -26.58 1.39 -2.32
CA VAL A 48 -27.03 0.59 -1.18
C VAL A 48 -28.16 1.39 -0.57
N GLN A 49 -29.37 0.84 -0.63
CA GLN A 49 -30.62 1.48 -0.22
C GLN A 49 -30.38 2.28 1.06
N LYS A 50 -30.33 3.61 0.92
CA LYS A 50 -30.03 4.56 2.00
C LYS A 50 -31.08 4.56 3.13
N ALA A 51 -32.16 3.80 2.96
CA ALA A 51 -33.34 3.81 3.82
C ALA A 51 -33.11 3.17 5.19
N ALA A 52 -32.26 2.15 5.34
CA ALA A 52 -32.20 1.40 6.61
C ALA A 52 -31.19 1.92 7.66
N LEU A 53 -30.31 2.87 7.32
CA LEU A 53 -29.20 3.30 8.22
C LEU A 53 -29.31 4.75 8.71
N ARG A 54 -30.37 5.48 8.32
CA ARG A 54 -30.53 6.92 8.63
C ARG A 54 -31.60 7.29 9.66
N GLU A 55 -32.41 6.36 10.16
CA GLU A 55 -33.64 6.73 10.89
C GLU A 55 -33.58 6.84 12.42
N TYR A 56 -32.46 6.58 13.10
CA TYR A 56 -32.44 6.68 14.58
C TYR A 56 -31.29 7.53 15.10
N TYR A 57 -31.39 8.85 14.94
CA TYR A 57 -30.40 9.82 15.43
C TYR A 57 -30.87 10.77 16.54
N PHE A 58 -32.12 10.68 17.01
CA PHE A 58 -32.65 11.63 18.00
C PHE A 58 -33.44 10.97 19.13
N ASP A 59 -32.79 10.10 19.92
CA ASP A 59 -33.30 9.81 21.26
C ASP A 59 -32.17 10.00 22.29
N LEU A 60 -32.39 10.97 23.19
CA LEU A 60 -31.42 11.57 24.12
C LEU A 60 -31.41 10.88 25.50
N SER A 61 -32.11 9.77 25.69
CA SER A 61 -32.24 9.10 26.98
C SER A 61 -31.11 8.09 27.27
N LYS A 62 -29.92 8.62 27.55
CA LYS A 62 -28.90 8.08 28.49
C LYS A 62 -28.29 6.67 28.23
N ARG A 63 -26.99 6.69 27.85
CA ARG A 63 -25.97 5.61 27.81
C ARG A 63 -26.04 4.56 26.67
N PRO A 64 -25.66 4.95 25.42
CA PRO A 64 -24.98 4.00 24.52
C PRO A 64 -23.89 4.61 23.60
N THR A 65 -23.46 5.86 23.81
CA THR A 65 -22.61 6.60 22.85
C THR A 65 -21.21 6.01 22.69
N VAL A 66 -20.57 5.55 23.78
CA VAL A 66 -19.22 4.98 23.74
C VAL A 66 -19.21 3.61 23.06
N PHE A 67 -20.20 2.76 23.36
CA PHE A 67 -20.32 1.43 22.73
C PHE A 67 -20.66 1.54 21.23
N ARG A 68 -21.53 2.49 20.85
CA ARG A 68 -21.85 2.78 19.45
C ARG A 68 -20.66 3.36 18.69
N LYS A 69 -19.90 4.29 19.29
CA LYS A 69 -18.64 4.81 18.71
C LYS A 69 -17.63 3.68 18.53
N LYS A 70 -17.43 2.83 19.54
CA LYS A 70 -16.54 1.65 19.48
C LYS A 70 -16.95 0.70 18.35
N LYS A 71 -18.23 0.36 18.23
CA LYS A 71 -18.74 -0.51 17.15
C LYS A 71 -18.50 0.10 15.75
N LYS A 72 -18.72 1.41 15.60
CA LYS A 72 -18.46 2.12 14.34
C LYS A 72 -16.96 2.17 14.00
N THR A 73 -16.10 2.39 15.00
CA THR A 73 -14.64 2.34 14.84
C THR A 73 -14.19 0.94 14.42
N VAL A 74 -14.72 -0.12 15.03
CA VAL A 74 -14.42 -1.51 14.64
C VAL A 74 -14.86 -1.80 13.21
N MET A 75 -16.07 -1.40 12.81
CA MET A 75 -16.52 -1.55 11.42
C MET A 75 -15.62 -0.81 10.41
N LEU A 76 -15.18 0.41 10.74
CA LEU A 76 -14.26 1.16 9.90
C LEU A 76 -12.90 0.46 9.82
N MET A 77 -12.37 -0.03 10.94
CA MET A 77 -11.12 -0.80 10.98
C MET A 77 -11.22 -2.06 10.10
N GLU A 78 -12.31 -2.81 10.20
CA GLU A 78 -12.56 -3.98 9.35
C GLU A 78 -12.60 -3.60 7.87
N GLN A 79 -13.30 -2.52 7.50
CA GLN A 79 -13.31 -2.02 6.12
C GLN A 79 -11.91 -1.67 5.61
N TYR A 80 -11.09 -1.00 6.44
CA TYR A 80 -9.70 -0.72 6.09
C TYR A 80 -8.87 -1.99 5.95
N ILE A 81 -9.04 -2.98 6.83
CA ILE A 81 -8.35 -4.28 6.75
C ILE A 81 -8.73 -5.01 5.45
N TYR A 82 -10.01 -5.05 5.09
CA TYR A 82 -10.44 -5.69 3.85
C TYR A 82 -9.92 -4.93 2.63
N ALA A 83 -10.08 -3.61 2.58
CA ALA A 83 -9.58 -2.78 1.48
C ALA A 83 -8.07 -2.93 1.28
N THR A 84 -7.30 -2.93 2.37
CA THR A 84 -5.84 -3.14 2.32
C THR A 84 -5.49 -4.56 1.90
N ARG A 85 -6.15 -5.60 2.41
CA ARG A 85 -5.89 -7.00 2.02
C ARG A 85 -6.07 -7.25 0.52
N TYR A 86 -7.14 -6.72 -0.07
CA TYR A 86 -7.38 -6.86 -1.51
C TYR A 86 -6.40 -6.03 -2.35
N LYS A 87 -6.12 -4.79 -1.94
CA LYS A 87 -5.14 -3.94 -2.65
C LYS A 87 -3.71 -4.47 -2.54
N LEU A 88 -3.32 -5.04 -1.39
CA LEU A 88 -2.01 -5.67 -1.21
C LEU A 88 -1.83 -6.85 -2.15
N SER A 89 -2.83 -7.73 -2.24
CA SER A 89 -2.76 -8.94 -3.06
C SER A 89 -2.53 -8.62 -4.54
N TYR A 90 -3.17 -7.56 -5.04
CA TYR A 90 -2.99 -7.09 -6.41
C TYR A 90 -1.60 -6.45 -6.62
N VAL A 91 -1.19 -5.58 -5.70
CA VAL A 91 0.13 -4.93 -5.75
C VAL A 91 1.26 -5.96 -5.68
N GLN A 92 1.11 -7.05 -4.92
CA GLN A 92 2.05 -8.16 -4.88
C GLN A 92 2.19 -8.84 -6.25
N LYS A 93 1.07 -9.15 -6.92
CA LYS A 93 1.09 -9.72 -8.28
C LYS A 93 1.75 -8.79 -9.30
N MET A 94 1.50 -7.48 -9.21
CA MET A 94 2.15 -6.49 -10.08
C MET A 94 3.65 -6.40 -9.79
N ARG A 95 4.08 -6.45 -8.52
CA ARG A 95 5.50 -6.54 -8.17
C ARG A 95 6.16 -7.77 -8.77
N ASP A 96 5.53 -8.93 -8.66
CA ASP A 96 6.07 -10.18 -9.21
C ASP A 96 6.18 -10.12 -10.73
N LYS A 97 5.18 -9.55 -11.41
CA LYS A 97 5.15 -9.37 -12.87
C LYS A 97 6.30 -8.47 -13.35
N TYR A 98 6.52 -7.32 -12.70
CA TYR A 98 7.53 -6.33 -13.11
C TYR A 98 8.88 -6.47 -12.39
N ARG A 99 9.06 -7.54 -11.59
CA ARG A 99 10.24 -7.73 -10.74
C ARG A 99 11.56 -7.64 -11.49
N ASN A 100 11.58 -8.05 -12.76
CA ASN A 100 12.79 -8.10 -13.58
C ASN A 100 12.99 -6.88 -14.48
N ASP A 101 11.99 -6.02 -14.61
CA ASP A 101 12.06 -4.82 -15.43
C ASP A 101 12.99 -3.77 -14.79
N GLY A 102 13.94 -3.25 -15.58
CA GLY A 102 14.92 -2.26 -15.12
C GLY A 102 14.28 -0.93 -14.77
N GLU A 103 13.32 -0.46 -15.58
CA GLU A 103 12.64 0.82 -15.35
C GLU A 103 11.77 0.75 -14.09
N TYR A 104 11.09 -0.38 -13.88
CA TYR A 104 10.35 -0.66 -12.65
C TYR A 104 11.24 -0.67 -11.41
N LYS A 105 12.40 -1.34 -11.47
CA LYS A 105 13.37 -1.38 -10.35
C LYS A 105 13.86 0.02 -9.98
N ILE A 106 14.17 0.85 -10.97
CA ILE A 106 14.59 2.23 -10.75
C ILE A 106 13.47 3.03 -10.06
N GLY A 107 12.24 2.95 -10.58
CA GLY A 107 11.08 3.59 -9.97
C GLY A 107 10.83 3.14 -8.53
N PHE A 108 10.98 1.84 -8.25
CA PHE A 108 10.90 1.30 -6.90
C PHE A 108 11.98 1.85 -5.98
N CYS A 109 13.24 1.89 -6.43
CA CYS A 109 14.34 2.47 -5.66
C CYS A 109 14.11 3.97 -5.37
N PHE A 110 13.56 4.74 -6.32
CA PHE A 110 13.17 6.14 -6.07
C PHE A 110 12.08 6.27 -5.01
N ALA A 111 11.05 5.42 -5.06
CA ALA A 111 10.00 5.41 -4.05
C ALA A 111 10.56 5.07 -2.66
N LEU A 112 11.48 4.10 -2.58
CA LEU A 112 12.16 3.73 -1.35
C LEU A 112 13.04 4.87 -0.82
N LEU A 113 13.79 5.55 -1.69
CA LEU A 113 14.63 6.68 -1.32
C LEU A 113 13.80 7.82 -0.73
N ARG A 114 12.65 8.12 -1.33
CA ARG A 114 11.69 9.11 -0.80
C ARG A 114 11.18 8.69 0.58
N HIS A 115 10.90 7.40 0.79
CA HIS A 115 10.46 6.88 2.08
C HIS A 115 11.55 7.02 3.15
N LEU A 116 12.78 6.59 2.87
CA LEU A 116 13.92 6.73 3.77
C LEU A 116 14.18 8.20 4.13
N LYS A 117 14.06 9.11 3.16
CA LYS A 117 14.21 10.55 3.41
C LYS A 117 13.12 11.09 4.34
N MET A 118 11.89 10.63 4.17
CA MET A 118 10.78 10.98 5.06
C MET A 118 11.03 10.47 6.48
N GLU A 119 11.48 9.22 6.63
CA GLU A 119 11.84 8.66 7.94
C GLU A 119 12.98 9.44 8.61
N GLN A 120 14.00 9.84 7.84
CA GLN A 120 15.08 10.68 8.33
C GLN A 120 14.56 12.02 8.87
N MET A 121 13.63 12.68 8.15
CA MET A 121 13.00 13.91 8.66
C MET A 121 12.17 13.66 9.93
N LEU A 122 11.47 12.53 10.02
CA LEU A 122 10.68 12.20 11.21
C LEU A 122 11.59 12.03 12.44
N ILE A 123 12.73 11.37 12.28
CA ILE A 123 13.72 11.22 13.36
C ILE A 123 14.30 12.57 13.73
N TYR A 124 14.69 13.39 12.75
CA TYR A 124 15.20 14.74 13.00
C TYR A 124 14.19 15.58 13.78
N ASN A 125 12.93 15.59 13.35
CA ASN A 125 11.85 16.29 14.05
C ASN A 125 11.62 15.75 15.46
N ALA A 126 11.73 14.44 15.66
CA ALA A 126 11.61 13.82 16.99
C ALA A 126 12.76 14.23 17.91
N ILE A 127 14.00 14.28 17.41
CA ILE A 127 15.16 14.77 18.17
C ILE A 127 14.94 16.24 18.54
N HIS A 128 14.57 17.07 17.57
CA HIS A 128 14.43 18.50 17.77
C HIS A 128 13.31 18.84 18.78
N LYS A 129 12.15 18.19 18.66
CA LYS A 129 11.02 18.39 19.59
C LYS A 129 11.34 17.92 21.01
N ASN A 130 12.07 16.82 21.16
CA ASN A 130 12.37 16.23 22.45
C ASN A 130 13.66 16.77 23.09
N GLN A 131 14.42 17.61 22.39
CA GLN A 131 15.70 18.15 22.83
C GLN A 131 15.65 18.83 24.21
N LYS A 132 14.50 19.40 24.59
CA LYS A 132 14.29 20.08 25.87
C LYS A 132 13.45 19.28 26.87
N LEU A 133 12.76 18.23 26.42
CA LEU A 133 11.74 17.51 27.21
C LEU A 133 12.25 16.19 27.78
N VAL A 134 13.23 15.56 27.14
CA VAL A 134 13.71 14.23 27.53
C VAL A 134 15.10 14.36 28.15
N SER A 135 15.20 14.14 29.46
CA SER A 135 16.47 14.13 30.20
C SER A 135 17.32 12.87 29.93
N ASN A 136 16.78 11.90 29.18
CA ASN A 136 17.42 10.61 29.00
C ASN A 136 18.36 10.61 27.78
N VAL A 137 19.65 10.78 28.06
CA VAL A 137 20.76 10.71 27.07
C VAL A 137 20.67 9.45 26.20
N TYR A 138 20.25 8.32 26.79
CA TYR A 138 20.10 7.06 26.06
C TYR A 138 19.11 7.16 24.88
N PHE A 139 18.01 7.88 25.05
CA PHE A 139 17.01 8.06 23.99
C PHE A 139 17.58 8.86 22.81
N HIS A 140 18.29 9.95 23.10
CA HIS A 140 18.95 10.76 22.08
C HIS A 140 20.02 9.97 21.33
N LEU A 141 20.82 9.18 22.04
CA LEU A 141 21.86 8.34 21.45
C LEU A 141 21.26 7.27 20.52
N LYS A 142 20.13 6.67 20.90
CA LYS A 142 19.41 5.70 20.06
C LYS A 142 18.79 6.34 18.82
N LEU A 143 18.23 7.54 18.92
CA LEU A 143 17.72 8.26 17.75
C LEU A 143 18.86 8.65 16.80
N TYR A 144 20.01 9.04 17.34
CA TYR A 144 21.20 9.37 16.55
C TYR A 144 21.75 8.13 15.83
N GLU A 145 21.89 6.99 16.52
CA GLU A 145 22.26 5.70 15.91
C GLU A 145 21.34 5.37 14.73
N LYS A 146 20.03 5.56 14.90
CA LYS A 146 19.04 5.30 13.84
C LYS A 146 19.16 6.27 12.67
N ALA A 147 19.44 7.56 12.93
CA ALA A 147 19.68 8.54 11.88
C ALA A 147 20.91 8.17 11.02
N LEU A 148 22.00 7.75 11.66
CA LEU A 148 23.21 7.30 10.97
C LEU A 148 22.97 6.06 10.11
N ARG A 149 22.21 5.08 10.62
CA ARG A 149 21.85 3.89 9.84
C ARG A 149 21.07 4.25 8.58
N LEU A 150 20.10 5.17 8.69
CA LEU A 150 19.36 5.66 7.52
C LEU A 150 20.27 6.37 6.50
N ASP A 151 21.28 7.11 6.93
CA ASP A 151 22.24 7.74 6.01
C ASP A 151 23.05 6.71 5.23
N VAL A 152 23.42 5.60 5.87
CA VAL A 152 24.08 4.47 5.19
C VAL A 152 23.11 3.82 4.19
N ASP A 153 21.88 3.50 4.62
CA ASP A 153 20.86 2.89 3.76
C ASP A 153 20.56 3.76 2.51
N ILE A 154 20.51 5.08 2.67
CA ILE A 154 20.31 6.02 1.57
C ILE A 154 21.50 5.99 0.60
N LYS A 155 22.74 5.98 1.11
CA LYS A 155 23.94 5.90 0.27
C LYS A 155 23.98 4.60 -0.52
N ASP A 156 23.70 3.48 0.13
CA ASP A 156 23.69 2.17 -0.51
C ASP A 156 22.61 2.10 -1.60
N LEU A 157 21.43 2.65 -1.31
CA LEU A 157 20.35 2.72 -2.31
C LEU A 157 20.72 3.58 -3.52
N ILE A 158 21.44 4.69 -3.31
CA ILE A 158 21.95 5.52 -4.43
C ILE A 158 22.94 4.73 -5.29
N ASN A 159 23.82 3.94 -4.68
CA ASN A 159 24.76 3.09 -5.41
C ASN A 159 24.01 2.03 -6.24
N VAL A 160 22.98 1.40 -5.67
CA VAL A 160 22.11 0.45 -6.40
C VAL A 160 21.41 1.12 -7.58
N ILE A 161 20.93 2.36 -7.43
CA ILE A 161 20.31 3.10 -8.54
C ILE A 161 21.31 3.34 -9.67
N LYS A 162 22.54 3.76 -9.35
CA LYS A 162 23.61 3.96 -10.33
C LYS A 162 23.92 2.67 -11.09
N ASP A 163 24.07 1.55 -10.38
CA ASP A 163 24.33 0.25 -11.00
C ASP A 163 23.21 -0.19 -11.94
N LEU A 164 21.95 0.06 -11.57
CA LEU A 164 20.79 -0.24 -12.41
C LEU A 164 20.73 0.66 -13.65
N ASP A 165 21.06 1.95 -13.52
CA ASP A 165 21.10 2.89 -14.64
C ASP A 165 22.19 2.50 -15.65
N HIS A 166 23.40 2.17 -15.18
CA HIS A 166 24.49 1.67 -16.03
C HIS A 166 24.11 0.39 -16.79
N LYS A 167 23.49 -0.58 -16.11
CA LYS A 167 22.99 -1.82 -16.75
C LYS A 167 21.91 -1.56 -17.78
N THR A 168 21.07 -0.54 -17.58
CA THR A 168 20.00 -0.19 -18.51
C THR A 168 20.56 0.50 -19.76
N LYS A 169 21.54 1.39 -19.61
CA LYS A 169 22.24 2.03 -20.74
C LYS A 169 23.05 1.05 -21.57
N SER A 170 23.75 0.11 -20.93
CA SER A 170 24.53 -0.92 -21.63
C SER A 170 23.69 -1.87 -22.49
N LYS A 171 22.39 -2.01 -22.22
CA LYS A 171 21.48 -2.82 -23.04
C LYS A 171 20.90 -2.08 -24.25
N LYS A 172 21.02 -0.75 -24.29
CA LYS A 172 20.51 0.10 -25.38
C LYS A 172 21.54 0.34 -26.49
N ASN A 173 22.83 0.10 -26.20
CA ASN A 173 23.92 0.08 -27.17
C ASN A 173 24.14 -1.35 -27.68
#